data_AF-A0A1M5YT81-F1
#
_entry.id   AF-A0A1M5YT81-F1
#
_cell.length_a   1.000
_cell.length_b   1.000
_cell.length_c   1.000
_cell.angle_alpha   90.00
_cell.angle_beta   90.00
_cell.angle_gamma   90.00
#
_symmetry.space_group_name_H-M   'P 1'
#
loop_
_entity.id
_entity.type
_entity.pdbx_description
1 polymer ?
#
loop_
_entity_poly.entity_id
_entity_poly.type
_entity_poly.pdbx_seq_one_letter_code
_entity_poly.pdbx_strand_id
1 'polypeptide(L)' 'MSRYEYKIVDSRDVPSAGMFKGRERGDLEAYLNELGQQGWELVNVDFRELEGALEFAGVMKRAL' A
#
# COMPACT_ATOMS: atom_id res chain seq x y z
N MET A 1 4.38 -25.09 -12.88
CA MET A 1 4.72 -24.09 -11.85
C MET A 1 3.96 -22.82 -12.16
N SER A 2 3.22 -22.27 -11.20
CA SER A 2 2.54 -20.99 -11.37
C SER A 2 3.57 -19.86 -11.52
N ARG A 3 3.29 -18.89 -12.39
CA ARG A 3 4.10 -17.68 -12.54
C ARG A 3 3.46 -16.54 -11.75
N TYR A 4 4.28 -15.63 -11.26
CA TYR A 4 3.83 -14.53 -10.41
C TYR A 4 4.46 -13.21 -10.84
N GLU A 5 3.67 -12.15 -10.71
CA GLU A 5 4.09 -10.76 -10.79
C GLU A 5 4.23 -10.21 -9.36
N TYR A 6 5.22 -9.36 -9.12
CA TYR A 6 5.44 -8.71 -7.83
C TYR A 6 5.44 -7.19 -7.99
N LYS A 7 4.88 -6.50 -6.99
CA LYS A 7 4.81 -5.04 -6.93
C LYS A 7 5.25 -4.57 -5.55
N ILE A 8 6.17 -3.60 -5.50
CA ILE A 8 6.48 -2.88 -4.27
C ILE A 8 5.44 -1.77 -4.13
N VAL A 9 4.86 -1.63 -2.94
CA VAL A 9 3.88 -0.59 -2.63
C VAL A 9 4.37 0.21 -1.43
N ASP A 10 4.10 1.50 -1.44
CA ASP A 10 4.41 2.41 -0.35
C ASP A 10 3.20 3.30 -0.07
N SER A 11 3.03 3.71 1.18
CA SER A 11 2.07 4.75 1.51
C SER A 11 2.22 5.98 0.61
N ARG A 12 3.44 6.29 0.15
CA ARG A 12 3.78 7.38 -0.78
C ARG A 12 3.16 7.31 -2.16
N ASP A 13 2.67 6.14 -2.56
CA ASP A 13 1.90 5.97 -3.80
C ASP A 13 0.50 6.59 -3.69
N VAL A 14 0.02 6.86 -2.47
CA VAL A 14 -1.25 7.52 -2.19
C VAL A 14 -1.02 9.03 -2.05
N PRO A 15 -1.79 9.89 -2.75
CA PRO A 15 -1.71 11.34 -2.57
C PRO A 15 -1.94 11.74 -1.11
N SER A 16 -1.19 12.73 -0.60
CA SER A 16 -1.43 13.26 0.75
C SER A 16 -2.58 14.27 0.75
N ALA A 17 -3.25 14.42 1.90
CA ALA A 17 -4.30 15.42 2.12
C ALA A 17 -3.76 16.87 2.24
N GLY A 18 -2.52 17.14 1.79
CA GLY A 18 -1.83 18.44 1.85
C GLY A 18 -0.40 18.37 2.41
N MET A 19 0.32 19.50 2.39
CA MET A 19 1.72 19.62 2.84
C MET A 19 1.92 19.39 4.36
N PHE A 20 0.87 19.61 5.16
CA PHE A 20 0.90 19.52 6.63
C PHE A 20 -0.03 18.45 7.19
N LYS A 21 -0.71 17.68 6.33
CA LYS A 21 -1.57 16.57 6.74
C LYS A 21 -0.96 15.28 6.22
N GLY A 22 -0.73 14.32 7.11
CA GLY A 22 -0.39 12.96 6.73
C GLY A 22 -1.49 12.32 5.89
N ARG A 23 -1.25 11.11 5.41
CA ARG A 23 -2.27 10.35 4.67
C ARG A 23 -3.40 9.95 5.61
N GLU A 24 -4.63 10.10 5.16
CA GLU A 24 -5.76 9.61 5.92
C GLU A 24 -5.80 8.08 5.80
N ARG A 25 -6.15 7.41 6.91
CA ARG A 25 -6.26 5.95 6.94
C ARG A 25 -7.20 5.43 5.85
N GLY A 26 -8.31 6.14 5.61
CA GLY A 26 -9.30 5.76 4.59
C GLY A 26 -8.72 5.74 3.18
N ASP A 27 -7.81 6.66 2.84
CA ASP A 27 -7.17 6.69 1.52
C ASP A 27 -6.21 5.50 1.32
N LEU A 28 -5.47 5.14 2.38
CA LEU A 28 -4.60 3.96 2.37
C LEU A 28 -5.40 2.66 2.23
N GLU A 29 -6.52 2.55 2.96
CA GLU A 29 -7.44 1.41 2.87
C GLU A 29 -8.05 1.31 1.47
N ALA A 30 -8.51 2.43 0.89
CA ALA A 30 -9.05 2.47 -0.46
C ALA A 30 -8.02 2.01 -1.50
N TYR A 31 -6.78 2.49 -1.41
CA TYR A 31 -5.67 2.09 -2.28
C TYR A 31 -5.38 0.58 -2.22
N LEU A 32 -5.26 0.03 -1.01
CA LEU A 32 -5.00 -1.41 -0.83
C LEU A 32 -6.17 -2.27 -1.32
N ASN A 33 -7.42 -1.81 -1.09
CA ASN A 33 -8.61 -2.49 -1.59
C ASN A 33 -8.69 -2.47 -3.12
N GLU A 34 -8.35 -1.37 -3.77
CA GLU A 34 -8.29 -1.28 -5.23
C GLU A 34 -7.27 -2.29 -5.81
N LEU A 35 -6.08 -2.38 -5.20
CA LEU A 35 -5.08 -3.37 -5.59
C LEU A 35 -5.58 -4.80 -5.39
N GLY A 36 -6.27 -5.07 -4.27
CA GLY A 36 -6.95 -6.35 -4.02
C GLY A 36 -7.95 -6.71 -5.12
N GLN A 37 -8.77 -5.76 -5.58
CA GLN A 37 -9.71 -5.96 -6.68
C GLN A 37 -9.01 -6.27 -8.03
N GLN A 38 -7.80 -5.76 -8.22
CA GLN A 38 -6.96 -6.07 -9.38
C GLN A 38 -6.22 -7.42 -9.27
N GLY A 39 -6.47 -8.19 -8.20
CA GLY A 39 -5.87 -9.49 -7.93
C GLY A 39 -4.52 -9.44 -7.23
N TRP A 40 -4.11 -8.29 -6.69
CA TRP A 40 -2.88 -8.20 -5.90
C TRP A 40 -3.12 -8.65 -4.46
N GLU A 41 -2.25 -9.51 -3.97
CA GLU A 41 -2.23 -10.01 -2.60
C GLU A 41 -1.04 -9.40 -1.86
N LEU A 42 -1.27 -8.78 -0.71
CA LEU A 42 -0.20 -8.27 0.15
C LEU A 42 0.49 -9.45 0.86
N VAL A 43 1.78 -9.68 0.56
CA VAL A 43 2.54 -10.81 1.11
C VAL A 43 3.52 -10.40 2.19
N ASN A 44 3.83 -9.10 2.29
CA ASN A 44 4.62 -8.51 3.35
C ASN A 44 4.30 -7.03 3.50
N VAL A 45 4.32 -6.53 4.73
CA VAL A 45 4.16 -5.12 5.03
C VAL A 45 4.95 -4.75 6.29
N ASP A 46 5.61 -3.61 6.23
CA ASP A 46 6.26 -2.94 7.35
C ASP A 46 5.55 -1.63 7.61
N PHE A 47 5.00 -1.47 8.81
CA PHE A 47 4.31 -0.26 9.26
C PHE A 47 5.25 0.58 10.10
N ARG A 48 5.37 1.86 9.73
CA ARG A 48 6.18 2.84 10.44
C ARG A 48 5.26 3.94 10.91
N GLU A 49 4.98 3.95 12.21
CA GLU A 49 4.32 5.08 12.85
C GLU A 49 5.42 6.01 13.36
N LEU A 50 5.87 6.94 12.51
CA LEU A 50 6.82 7.98 12.88
C LEU A 50 6.06 9.31 12.97
N GLU A 51 6.16 10.00 14.10
CA GLU A 51 5.65 11.38 14.29
C GLU A 51 4.15 11.57 13.94
N GLY A 52 3.32 10.53 14.14
CA GLY A 52 1.88 10.58 13.87
C GLY A 52 1.49 10.45 12.40
N ALA A 53 2.43 10.13 11.51
CA ALA A 53 2.16 9.77 10.13
C ALA A 53 1.98 8.25 9.98
N LEU A 54 0.90 7.84 9.32
CA LEU A 54 0.66 6.46 8.91
C LEU A 54 1.48 6.17 7.64
N GLU A 55 2.68 5.66 7.80
CA GLU A 55 3.54 5.23 6.69
C GLU A 55 3.67 3.70 6.66
N PHE A 56 3.74 3.15 5.44
CA PHE A 56 4.05 1.75 5.22
C PHE A 56 4.87 1.55 3.96
N ALA A 57 5.60 0.44 3.91
CA ALA A 57 6.12 -0.15 2.68
C ALA A 57 5.80 -1.64 2.67
N GLY A 58 5.49 -2.20 1.51
CA GLY A 58 5.07 -3.58 1.38
C GLY A 58 5.39 -4.19 0.02
N VAL A 59 5.20 -5.50 -0.05
CA VAL A 59 5.32 -6.27 -1.29
C VAL A 59 3.98 -6.94 -1.54
N MET A 60 3.47 -6.75 -2.75
CA MET A 60 2.31 -7.45 -3.27
C MET A 60 2.71 -8.45 -4.35
N LYS A 61 1.86 -9.46 -4.53
CA LYS A 61 2.03 -10.57 -5.46
C LYS A 61 0.71 -10.80 -6.20
N ARG A 62 0.76 -11.16 -7.48
CA ARG A 62 -0.40 -11.61 -8.26
C ARG A 62 -0.02 -12.77 -9.17
N ALA A 63 -0.94 -13.69 -9.42
CA ALA A 63 -0.73 -14.75 -10.42
C ALA A 63 -0.73 -14.17 -11.85
N LEU A 64 0.20 -14.63 -12.70
CA LEU A 64 0.20 -14.33 -14.14
C LEU A 64 -0.78 -15.23 -14.90
#